data_AF-R6ZHZ9-F1
#
_entry.id   AF-R6ZHZ9-F1
#
_cell.length_a   1.000
_cell.length_b   1.000
_cell.length_c   1.000
_cell.angle_alpha   90.00
_cell.angle_beta   90.00
_cell.angle_gamma   90.00
#
_symmetry.space_group_name_H-M   'P 1'
#
loop_
_entity.id
_entity.type
_entity.pdbx_description
1 polymer ?
#
loop_
_entity_poly.entity_id
_entity_poly.type
_entity_poly.pdbx_seq_one_letter_code
_entity_poly.pdbx_strand_id
1 'polypeptide(L)'
;MEKYDITKPFLLPVGMYKLNKNPGYSFQLNRLVNMDLGDLDEVRRIGDQITDKKSWKSVLQAVADTEYEKGNIRSAMGFYRMAAFFMDYDAPDNNACWQKARELFFLYFEDFFKGEHPKG
;
A
#
# COMPACT_ATOMS: atom_id res chain seq x y z
N MET A 1 12.92 -16.97 1.45
CA MET A 1 12.43 -16.33 0.22
C MET A 1 13.18 -15.03 0.07
N GLU A 2 13.74 -14.71 -1.09
CA GLU A 2 14.39 -13.40 -1.30
C GLU A 2 13.37 -12.27 -1.10
N LYS A 3 13.80 -11.19 -0.42
CA LYS A 3 12.97 -10.04 -0.06
C LYS A 3 12.43 -9.30 -1.30
N TYR A 4 13.22 -9.26 -2.36
CA TYR A 4 12.87 -8.80 -3.69
C TYR A 4 13.96 -9.27 -4.66
N ASP A 5 13.64 -9.38 -5.95
CA ASP A 5 14.57 -9.74 -7.01
C ASP A 5 14.54 -8.66 -8.09
N ILE A 6 15.57 -7.82 -8.14
CA ILE A 6 15.68 -6.69 -9.07
C ILE A 6 16.02 -7.11 -10.51
N THR A 7 16.35 -8.39 -10.73
CA THR A 7 16.70 -8.93 -12.05
C THR A 7 15.47 -9.50 -12.77
N LYS A 8 14.40 -9.81 -12.01
CA LYS A 8 13.15 -10.31 -12.58
C LYS A 8 12.31 -9.17 -13.17
N PRO A 9 11.67 -9.41 -14.34
CA PRO A 9 10.73 -8.44 -14.89
C PRO A 9 9.52 -8.31 -13.96
N PHE A 10 9.09 -7.08 -13.74
CA PHE A 10 7.85 -6.81 -13.02
C PHE A 10 6.65 -7.15 -13.93
N LEU A 11 5.86 -8.15 -13.55
CA LEU A 11 4.66 -8.55 -14.28
C LEU A 11 3.47 -7.74 -13.77
N LEU A 12 3.03 -6.77 -14.56
CA LEU A 12 1.81 -6.02 -14.30
C LEU A 12 0.60 -6.95 -14.50
N PRO A 13 -0.28 -7.10 -13.49
CA PRO A 13 -1.53 -7.83 -13.68
C PRO A 13 -2.36 -7.19 -14.81
N VAL A 14 -2.92 -8.03 -15.68
CA VAL A 14 -3.79 -7.56 -16.76
C VAL A 14 -5.21 -7.37 -16.22
N GLY A 15 -5.73 -6.16 -16.36
CA GLY A 15 -7.10 -5.81 -16.02
C GLY A 15 -7.29 -5.26 -14.62
N MET A 16 -8.56 -5.19 -14.20
CA MET A 16 -8.97 -4.69 -12.90
C MET A 16 -10.01 -5.62 -12.28
N TYR A 17 -9.89 -5.83 -10.98
CA TYR A 17 -10.87 -6.53 -10.17
C TYR A 17 -11.98 -5.57 -9.75
N LYS A 18 -13.20 -6.11 -9.58
CA LYS A 18 -14.28 -5.37 -8.91
C LYS A 18 -14.06 -5.44 -7.40
N LEU A 19 -13.43 -4.40 -6.84
CA LEU A 19 -13.02 -4.34 -5.42
C LEU A 19 -13.92 -3.43 -4.59
N ASN A 20 -14.75 -2.61 -5.22
CA ASN A 20 -15.71 -1.73 -4.52
C ASN A 20 -16.89 -1.42 -5.44
N LYS A 21 -18.04 -1.05 -4.86
CA LYS A 21 -19.23 -0.60 -5.61
C LYS A 21 -19.02 0.77 -6.28
N ASN A 22 -18.24 1.64 -5.66
CA ASN A 22 -17.79 2.91 -6.21
C ASN A 22 -16.60 2.67 -7.17
N PRO A 23 -16.70 3.05 -8.46
CA PRO A 23 -15.65 2.79 -9.44
C PRO A 23 -14.34 3.54 -9.14
N GLY A 24 -14.41 4.73 -8.53
CA GLY A 24 -13.23 5.49 -8.14
C GLY A 24 -12.44 4.82 -7.01
N TYR A 25 -13.14 4.29 -6.00
CA TYR A 25 -12.52 3.48 -4.95
C TYR A 25 -11.98 2.17 -5.49
N SER A 26 -12.76 1.47 -6.32
CA SER A 26 -12.31 0.23 -6.96
C SER A 26 -11.03 0.45 -7.77
N PHE A 27 -10.92 1.54 -8.51
CA PHE A 27 -9.72 1.87 -9.28
C PHE A 27 -8.49 2.08 -8.38
N GLN A 28 -8.63 2.85 -7.30
CA GLN A 28 -7.50 3.07 -6.38
C GLN A 28 -7.09 1.79 -5.63
N LEU A 29 -8.05 0.96 -5.20
CA LEU A 29 -7.74 -0.34 -4.59
C LEU A 29 -7.02 -1.29 -5.57
N ASN A 30 -7.35 -1.25 -6.86
CA ASN A 30 -6.63 -2.04 -7.87
C ASN A 30 -5.17 -1.63 -7.98
N ARG A 31 -4.81 -0.36 -7.74
CA ARG A 31 -3.40 0.05 -7.75
C ARG A 31 -2.61 -0.62 -6.63
N LEU A 32 -3.24 -0.88 -5.49
CA LEU A 32 -2.60 -1.59 -4.39
C LEU A 32 -2.25 -3.03 -4.79
N VAL A 33 -3.19 -3.73 -5.44
CA VAL A 33 -2.97 -5.11 -5.94
C VAL A 33 -1.99 -5.12 -7.12
N ASN A 34 -2.18 -4.22 -8.10
CA ASN A 34 -1.41 -4.21 -9.35
C ASN A 34 0.04 -3.76 -9.17
N MET A 35 0.35 -3.02 -8.10
CA MET A 35 1.72 -2.69 -7.70
C MET A 35 2.31 -3.72 -6.72
N ASP A 36 1.58 -4.81 -6.46
CA ASP A 36 1.97 -5.88 -5.55
C ASP A 36 2.27 -5.33 -4.13
N LEU A 37 1.40 -4.42 -3.69
CA LEU A 37 1.48 -3.74 -2.38
C LEU A 37 0.36 -4.15 -1.43
N GLY A 38 -0.59 -4.97 -1.88
CA GLY A 38 -1.65 -5.53 -1.05
C GLY A 38 -2.18 -6.82 -1.65
N ASP A 39 -2.44 -7.79 -0.78
CA ASP A 39 -3.02 -9.07 -1.15
C ASP A 39 -4.44 -8.88 -1.73
N LEU A 40 -4.74 -9.59 -2.82
CA LEU A 40 -6.02 -9.44 -3.51
C LEU A 40 -7.22 -9.82 -2.64
N ASP A 41 -7.10 -10.88 -1.84
CA ASP A 41 -8.21 -11.36 -1.03
C ASP A 41 -8.43 -10.44 0.18
N GLU A 42 -7.36 -9.90 0.76
CA GLU A 42 -7.48 -8.87 1.79
C GLU A 42 -8.14 -7.59 1.25
N VAL A 43 -7.72 -7.13 0.06
CA VAL A 43 -8.31 -5.95 -0.57
C VAL A 43 -9.78 -6.18 -0.95
N ARG A 44 -10.16 -7.39 -1.38
CA ARG A 44 -11.57 -7.77 -1.59
C ARG A 44 -12.36 -7.73 -0.28
N ARG A 45 -11.81 -8.28 0.80
CA ARG A 45 -12.47 -8.36 2.12
C ARG A 45 -12.80 -6.97 2.68
N ILE A 46 -11.90 -6.01 2.51
CA ILE A 46 -12.11 -4.65 3.01
C ILE A 46 -12.85 -3.75 2.04
N GLY A 47 -12.88 -4.13 0.76
CA GLY A 47 -13.46 -3.36 -0.32
C GLY A 47 -14.88 -2.87 -0.02
N ASP A 48 -15.77 -3.76 0.43
CA ASP A 48 -17.16 -3.42 0.75
C ASP A 48 -17.34 -2.57 2.02
N GLN A 49 -16.32 -2.49 2.89
CA GLN A 49 -16.34 -1.66 4.10
C GLN A 49 -16.07 -0.18 3.79
N ILE A 50 -15.56 0.12 2.59
CA ILE A 50 -15.20 1.46 2.17
C ILE A 50 -16.37 2.07 1.40
N THR A 51 -17.09 3.00 2.04
CA THR A 51 -18.28 3.64 1.47
C THR A 51 -18.12 5.14 1.25
N ASP A 52 -17.13 5.75 1.90
CA ASP A 52 -16.84 7.19 1.87
C ASP A 52 -15.35 7.47 2.17
N LYS A 53 -14.95 8.74 2.16
CA LYS A 53 -13.56 9.13 2.47
C LYS A 53 -13.13 8.80 3.90
N LYS A 54 -14.07 8.78 4.85
CA LYS A 54 -13.77 8.52 6.27
C LYS A 54 -13.45 7.04 6.47
N SER A 55 -14.30 6.16 5.96
CA SER A 55 -14.11 4.71 5.92
C SER A 55 -12.89 4.32 5.08
N TRP A 56 -12.63 5.00 3.96
CA TRP A 56 -11.40 4.83 3.18
C TRP A 56 -10.16 4.94 4.06
N LYS A 57 -10.03 6.07 4.78
CA LYS A 57 -8.94 6.28 5.73
C LYS A 57 -8.90 5.17 6.78
N SER A 58 -9.99 4.99 7.53
CA SER A 58 -9.95 4.18 8.75
C SER A 58 -9.72 2.71 8.47
N VAL A 59 -10.35 2.18 7.42
CA VAL A 59 -10.21 0.77 7.03
C VAL A 59 -8.80 0.48 6.53
N LEU A 60 -8.27 1.31 5.63
CA LEU A 60 -6.93 1.10 5.08
C LEU A 60 -5.83 1.30 6.13
N GLN A 61 -5.98 2.27 7.04
CA GLN A 61 -5.03 2.47 8.13
C GLN A 61 -5.03 1.28 9.10
N ALA A 62 -6.19 0.74 9.47
CA ALA A 62 -6.27 -0.43 10.34
C ALA A 62 -5.61 -1.67 9.72
N VAL A 63 -5.76 -1.87 8.40
CA VAL A 63 -5.04 -2.94 7.68
C VAL A 63 -3.53 -2.65 7.66
N ALA A 64 -3.11 -1.41 7.44
CA ALA A 64 -1.70 -1.04 7.49
C ALA A 64 -1.06 -1.36 8.84
N ASP A 65 -1.75 -1.01 9.93
CA ASP A 65 -1.31 -1.29 11.31
C ASP A 65 -1.18 -2.81 11.53
N THR A 66 -2.21 -3.57 11.12
CA THR A 66 -2.22 -5.05 11.22
C THR A 66 -1.07 -5.69 10.43
N GLU A 67 -0.81 -5.23 9.20
CA GLU A 67 0.27 -5.74 8.37
C GLU A 67 1.65 -5.37 8.93
N TYR A 68 1.77 -4.19 9.53
CA TYR A 68 2.98 -3.76 10.22
C TYR A 68 3.26 -4.65 11.44
N GLU A 69 2.25 -4.93 12.27
CA GLU A 69 2.36 -5.81 13.44
C GLU A 69 2.76 -7.25 13.06
N LYS A 70 2.30 -7.75 11.90
CA LYS A 70 2.71 -9.05 11.35
C LYS A 70 4.13 -9.05 10.76
N GLY A 71 4.78 -7.89 10.65
CA GLY A 71 6.08 -7.75 9.98
C GLY A 71 6.02 -7.72 8.45
N ASN A 72 4.82 -7.60 7.85
CA ASN A 72 4.62 -7.47 6.42
C ASN A 72 4.88 -6.03 5.95
N ILE A 73 6.12 -5.56 6.13
CA ILE A 73 6.51 -4.16 5.93
C ILE A 73 6.13 -3.62 4.54
N ARG A 74 6.29 -4.43 3.49
CA ARG A 74 5.91 -4.06 2.11
C ARG A 74 4.42 -3.74 1.98
N SER A 75 3.58 -4.61 2.55
CA SER A 75 2.13 -4.47 2.54
C SER A 75 1.71 -3.25 3.37
N ALA A 76 2.24 -3.14 4.59
CA ALA A 76 1.97 -2.01 5.49
C ALA A 76 2.28 -0.66 4.85
N MET A 77 3.44 -0.51 4.21
CA MET A 77 3.81 0.70 3.46
C MET A 77 2.77 1.04 2.38
N GLY A 78 2.33 0.04 1.61
CA GLY A 78 1.32 0.19 0.57
C GLY A 78 -0.01 0.70 1.13
N PHE A 79 -0.49 0.06 2.19
CA PHE A 79 -1.75 0.43 2.85
C PHE A 79 -1.70 1.81 3.51
N TYR A 80 -0.61 2.19 4.20
CA TYR A 80 -0.46 3.57 4.71
C TYR A 80 -0.48 4.61 3.58
N ARG A 81 0.23 4.35 2.49
CA ARG A 81 0.26 5.26 1.33
C ARG A 81 -1.12 5.38 0.67
N MET A 82 -1.88 4.29 0.65
CA MET A 82 -3.24 4.25 0.10
C MET A 82 -4.26 4.92 1.02
N ALA A 83 -4.14 4.76 2.35
CA ALA A 83 -5.01 5.40 3.34
C ALA A 83 -4.98 6.94 3.19
N ALA A 84 -3.81 7.51 2.92
CA ALA A 84 -3.62 8.94 2.70
C ALA A 84 -4.24 9.50 1.41
N PHE A 85 -4.66 8.64 0.47
CA PHE A 85 -4.95 9.04 -0.91
C PHE A 85 -6.06 10.10 -1.05
N PHE A 86 -7.14 9.99 -0.27
CA PHE A 86 -8.26 10.93 -0.30
C PHE A 86 -8.29 11.91 0.88
N MET A 87 -7.23 11.92 1.69
CA MET A 87 -7.08 12.90 2.77
C MET A 87 -6.61 14.24 2.21
N ASP A 88 -6.95 15.33 2.88
CA ASP A 88 -6.42 16.66 2.54
C ASP A 88 -4.90 16.69 2.78
N TYR A 89 -4.17 17.46 1.97
CA TYR A 89 -2.70 17.49 1.99
C TYR A 89 -2.12 17.97 3.32
N ASP A 90 -2.78 18.91 3.98
CA ASP A 90 -2.37 19.49 5.26
C ASP A 90 -2.97 18.77 6.48
N ALA A 91 -3.80 17.74 6.26
CA ALA A 91 -4.36 16.96 7.34
C ALA A 91 -3.24 16.26 8.15
N PRO A 92 -3.21 16.39 9.48
CA PRO A 92 -2.21 15.72 10.32
C PRO A 92 -2.11 14.21 10.08
N ASP A 93 -3.26 13.56 9.86
CA ASP A 93 -3.33 12.12 9.57
C ASP A 93 -2.71 11.75 8.21
N ASN A 94 -2.80 12.63 7.21
CA ASN A 94 -2.16 12.44 5.91
C ASN A 94 -0.65 12.43 6.08
N ASN A 95 -0.13 13.46 6.76
CA ASN A 95 1.29 13.57 7.07
C ASN A 95 1.79 12.36 7.86
N ALA A 96 1.04 11.90 8.85
CA ALA A 96 1.40 10.72 9.64
C ALA A 96 1.47 9.45 8.77
N CYS A 97 0.44 9.18 7.95
CA CYS A 97 0.43 8.01 7.05
C CYS A 97 1.56 8.09 6.01
N TRP A 98 1.81 9.27 5.44
CA TRP A 98 2.86 9.48 4.45
C TRP A 98 4.25 9.27 5.06
N GLN A 99 4.51 9.86 6.24
CA GLN A 99 5.78 9.72 6.94
C GLN A 99 6.02 8.25 7.30
N LYS A 100 5.01 7.56 7.82
CA LYS A 100 5.11 6.14 8.15
C LYS A 100 5.39 5.30 6.92
N ALA A 101 4.67 5.49 5.82
CA ALA A 101 4.95 4.79 4.56
C ALA A 101 6.38 5.03 4.07
N ARG A 102 6.89 6.27 4.16
CA ARG A 102 8.26 6.62 3.81
C ARG A 102 9.29 5.92 4.71
N GLU A 103 9.07 5.88 6.02
CA GLU A 103 9.96 5.17 6.96
C GLU A 103 10.01 3.68 6.63
N LEU A 104 8.85 3.06 6.38
CA LEU A 104 8.77 1.65 6.01
C LEU A 104 9.43 1.37 4.66
N PHE A 105 9.37 2.29 3.70
CA PHE A 105 10.09 2.18 2.43
C PHE A 105 11.62 2.07 2.68
N PHE A 106 12.18 3.02 3.43
CA PHE A 106 13.62 3.00 3.71
C PHE A 106 14.04 1.81 4.57
N LEU A 107 13.18 1.36 5.49
CA LEU A 107 13.40 0.13 6.24
C LEU A 107 13.38 -1.12 5.33
N TYR A 108 12.42 -1.18 4.41
CA TYR A 108 12.28 -2.31 3.49
C TYR A 108 13.38 -2.36 2.43
N PHE A 109 13.97 -1.24 2.04
CA PHE A 109 15.05 -1.22 1.06
C PHE A 109 16.41 -0.85 1.66
N GLU A 110 16.55 -0.95 2.99
CA GLU A 110 17.78 -0.57 3.68
C GLU A 110 19.01 -1.33 3.15
N ASP A 111 18.85 -2.62 2.88
CA ASP A 111 19.87 -3.49 2.31
C ASP A 111 20.23 -3.11 0.86
N PHE A 112 19.25 -2.68 0.06
CA PHE A 112 19.49 -2.14 -1.28
C PHE A 112 20.34 -0.86 -1.22
N PHE A 113 19.99 0.06 -0.32
CA PHE A 113 20.67 1.35 -0.20
C PHE A 113 22.06 1.25 0.47
N LYS A 114 22.31 0.24 1.30
CA LYS A 114 23.63 -0.02 1.93
C LYS A 114 24.60 -0.82 1.05
N GLY A 115 24.11 -1.48 -0.01
CA GLY A 115 24.93 -2.32 -0.89
C GLY A 115 25.87 -1.54 -1.84
N GLU A 116 26.75 -2.26 -2.55
CA GLU A 116 27.79 -1.69 -3.43
C GLU A 116 27.28 -1.04 -4.74
N HIS A 117 25.97 -1.03 -4.99
CA HIS A 117 25.39 -0.44 -6.20
C HIS A 117 24.18 0.46 -5.90
N PRO A 118 24.37 1.61 -5.25
CA PRO A 118 23.36 2.66 -5.28
C PRO A 118 23.37 3.23 -6.70
N LYS A 119 22.41 2.85 -7.54
CA LYS A 119 22.18 3.58 -8.80
C LYS A 119 21.62 4.95 -8.46
N GLY A 120 22.51 5.94 -8.42
CA GLY A 120 22.17 7.36 -8.52
C GLY A 120 21.74 7.75 -9.93
#